data_AF-A0A523JSZ0-F1
#
_entry.id   AF-A0A523JSZ0-F1
#
_cell.length_a   1.000
_cell.length_b   1.000
_cell.length_c   1.000
_cell.angle_alpha   90.00
_cell.angle_beta   90.00
_cell.angle_gamma   90.00
#
_symmetry.space_group_name_H-M   'P 1'
#
loop_
_entity.id
_entity.type
_entity.pdbx_description
1 polymer ?
#
loop_
_entity_poly.entity_id
_entity_poly.type
_entity_poly.pdbx_seq_one_letter_code
_entity_poly.pdbx_strand_id
1 'polypeptide(L)'
;MTQRGRIVGMAEPGYLYVLAHPSDPQLVKVGRTVQKPEARLAQHNSDFSKIAGQIVLDTGQEWILIEVLEVPDPVHAEAAFWQAAHWHPFRGRPKVEVVCMSDEALQVGLDAARKAGVRPKPKPQPDHVHAYNAWMKKRLVGRGIVLVGHVRSKFGKANFRCSNGHEWR
;
A
#
# COMPACT_ATOMS: atom_id res chain seq x y z
N MET A 1 26.55 4.57 -9.04
CA MET A 1 25.07 4.71 -9.06
C MET A 1 24.48 3.58 -8.21
N THR A 2 24.22 3.85 -6.94
CA THR A 2 23.79 2.82 -5.99
C THR A 2 22.27 2.74 -6.00
N GLN A 3 21.71 1.68 -6.60
CA GLN A 3 20.30 1.35 -6.43
C GLN A 3 20.04 1.09 -4.94
N ARG A 4 19.29 1.98 -4.29
CA ARG A 4 18.76 1.74 -2.95
C ARG A 4 17.72 0.63 -3.08
N GLY A 5 18.11 -0.59 -2.73
CA GLY A 5 17.18 -1.68 -2.47
C GLY A 5 16.18 -1.21 -1.42
N ARG A 6 14.91 -1.13 -1.79
CA ARG A 6 13.81 -0.80 -0.89
C ARG A 6 13.73 -1.90 0.16
N ILE A 7 14.12 -1.62 1.40
CA ILE A 7 13.93 -2.52 2.53
C ILE A 7 12.43 -2.58 2.79
N VAL A 8 11.75 -3.53 2.17
CA VAL A 8 10.34 -3.82 2.43
C VAL A 8 10.27 -4.49 3.80
N GLY A 9 10.06 -3.71 4.87
CA GLY A 9 9.85 -4.33 6.19
C GLY A 9 9.85 -3.40 7.40
N MET A 10 10.55 -2.26 7.36
CA MET A 10 10.57 -1.33 8.50
C MET A 10 9.47 -0.29 8.37
N ALA A 11 8.86 0.08 9.50
CA ALA A 11 7.96 1.21 9.57
C ALA A 11 8.78 2.49 9.37
N GLU A 12 8.48 3.24 8.31
CA GLU A 12 9.10 4.55 8.06
C GLU A 12 8.07 5.59 8.48
N PRO A 13 8.39 6.47 9.46
CA PRO A 13 7.51 7.56 9.84
C PRO A 13 7.17 8.44 8.65
N GLY A 14 5.99 9.03 8.68
CA GLY A 14 5.52 9.93 7.65
C GLY A 14 4.14 10.47 7.99
N TYR A 15 3.35 10.70 6.95
CA TYR A 15 2.10 11.41 7.03
C TYR A 15 0.97 10.62 6.39
N LEU A 16 -0.18 10.59 7.06
CA LEU A 16 -1.48 10.43 6.41
C LEU A 16 -2.06 11.84 6.22
N TYR A 17 -2.64 12.13 5.06
CA TYR A 17 -3.23 13.43 4.78
C TYR A 17 -4.57 13.28 4.07
N VAL A 18 -5.42 14.28 4.24
CA VAL A 18 -6.72 14.39 3.59
C VAL A 18 -6.78 15.70 2.82
N LEU A 19 -7.17 15.61 1.56
CA LEU A 19 -7.48 16.75 0.72
C LEU A 19 -8.99 16.81 0.49
N ALA A 20 -9.57 18.00 0.50
CA ALA A 20 -10.94 18.26 0.07
C ALA A 20 -10.94 19.02 -1.25
N HIS A 21 -11.94 18.77 -2.08
CA HIS A 21 -12.11 19.50 -3.33
C HIS A 21 -13.20 20.58 -3.19
N PRO A 22 -12.97 21.84 -3.59
CA PRO A 22 -13.96 22.91 -3.42
C PRO A 22 -15.28 22.71 -4.16
N SER A 23 -15.30 21.88 -5.20
CA SER A 23 -16.52 21.59 -5.98
C SER A 23 -17.55 20.76 -5.20
N ASP A 24 -17.10 19.97 -4.22
CA ASP A 24 -17.93 19.10 -3.41
C ASP A 24 -17.23 18.86 -2.06
N PRO A 25 -17.75 19.36 -0.94
CA PRO A 25 -17.11 19.20 0.37
C PRO A 25 -17.00 17.74 0.82
N GLN A 26 -17.81 16.82 0.26
CA GLN A 26 -17.71 15.39 0.55
C GLN A 26 -16.66 14.70 -0.32
N LEU A 27 -16.22 15.34 -1.42
CA LEU A 27 -15.20 14.80 -2.32
C LEU A 27 -13.81 14.98 -1.70
N VAL A 28 -13.32 13.88 -1.13
CA VAL A 28 -12.04 13.85 -0.43
C VAL A 28 -11.05 12.92 -1.10
N LYS A 29 -9.76 13.27 -0.97
CA LYS A 29 -8.64 12.41 -1.31
C LYS A 29 -7.85 12.09 -0.05
N VAL A 30 -7.78 10.80 0.28
CA VAL A 30 -6.96 10.33 1.40
C VAL A 30 -5.69 9.72 0.82
N GLY A 31 -4.55 10.16 1.33
CA GLY A 31 -3.26 9.70 0.85
C GLY A 31 -2.22 9.62 1.96
N ARG A 32 -1.11 8.97 1.63
CA ARG A 32 0.05 8.86 2.53
C ARG A 32 1.34 9.26 1.85
N THR A 33 2.30 9.73 2.63
CA THR A 33 3.60 10.16 2.13
C THR A 33 4.66 10.12 3.24
N VAL A 34 5.92 9.94 2.86
CA VAL A 34 7.08 10.13 3.76
C VAL A 34 7.71 11.52 3.58
N GLN A 35 7.29 12.26 2.56
CA GLN A 35 7.65 13.66 2.31
C GLN A 35 6.58 14.59 2.86
N LYS A 36 6.89 15.89 2.97
CA LYS A 36 5.94 16.93 3.36
C LYS A 36 4.62 16.87 2.55
N PRO A 37 3.44 16.89 3.21
CA PRO A 37 2.14 16.84 2.53
C PRO A 37 1.92 17.94 1.48
N GLU A 38 2.50 19.13 1.68
CA GLU A 38 2.39 20.26 0.75
C GLU A 38 3.02 19.97 -0.61
N ALA A 39 4.13 19.22 -0.63
CA ALA A 39 4.74 18.78 -1.88
C ALA A 39 3.84 17.77 -2.62
N ARG A 40 3.09 16.95 -1.87
CA ARG A 40 2.09 16.05 -2.47
C ARG A 40 0.86 16.78 -2.94
N LEU A 41 0.40 17.80 -2.22
CA LEU A 41 -0.68 18.68 -2.65
C LEU A 41 -0.34 19.31 -4.00
N ALA A 42 0.82 19.95 -4.11
CA ALA A 42 1.29 20.57 -5.35
C ALA A 42 1.35 19.57 -6.51
N GLN A 43 1.77 18.32 -6.24
CA GLN A 43 1.74 17.27 -7.25
C GLN A 43 0.30 16.92 -7.68
N HIS A 44 -0.64 16.76 -6.75
CA HIS A 44 -2.04 16.44 -7.08
C HIS A 44 -2.70 17.56 -7.90
N ASN A 45 -2.30 18.81 -7.70
CA ASN A 45 -2.80 19.98 -8.45
C ASN A 45 -2.12 20.17 -9.82
N SER A 46 -1.04 19.44 -10.14
CA SER A 46 -0.27 19.63 -11.38
C SER A 46 -0.06 18.37 -12.22
N ASP A 47 -0.17 17.17 -11.64
CA ASP A 47 -0.04 15.89 -12.34
C ASP A 47 -1.39 15.42 -12.87
N PHE A 48 -1.73 15.93 -14.06
CA PHE A 48 -2.96 15.62 -14.77
C PHE A 48 -3.05 14.18 -15.30
N SER A 49 -1.99 13.37 -15.15
CA SER A 49 -2.04 11.93 -15.47
C SER A 49 -2.78 11.11 -14.42
N LYS A 50 -3.14 11.72 -13.28
CA LYS A 50 -3.80 11.09 -12.14
C LYS A 50 -5.21 11.62 -11.96
N ILE A 51 -6.06 10.82 -11.32
CA ILE A 51 -7.46 11.17 -11.02
C ILE A 51 -7.56 12.54 -10.33
N ALA A 52 -6.70 12.83 -9.35
CA ALA A 52 -6.71 14.10 -8.63
C ALA A 52 -6.45 15.29 -9.57
N GLY A 53 -5.44 15.20 -10.45
CA GLY A 53 -5.16 16.25 -11.42
C GLY A 53 -6.22 16.36 -12.51
N GLN A 54 -6.82 15.24 -12.94
CA GLN A 54 -7.93 15.27 -13.89
C GLN A 54 -9.13 16.03 -13.32
N ILE A 55 -9.43 15.87 -12.03
CA ILE A 55 -10.49 16.65 -11.36
C ILE A 55 -10.17 18.15 -11.36
N VAL A 56 -8.90 18.54 -11.18
CA VAL A 56 -8.48 19.95 -11.30
C VAL A 56 -8.69 20.46 -12.72
N LEU A 57 -8.35 19.69 -13.76
CA LEU A 57 -8.62 20.06 -15.15
C LEU A 57 -10.11 20.22 -15.43
N ASP A 58 -10.93 19.30 -14.93
CA ASP A 58 -12.36 19.24 -15.21
C ASP A 58 -13.13 20.37 -14.50
N THR A 59 -12.69 20.75 -13.30
CA THR A 59 -13.39 21.75 -12.46
C THR A 59 -12.76 23.14 -12.48
N GLY A 60 -11.48 23.25 -12.85
CA GLY A 60 -10.69 24.47 -12.73
C GLY A 60 -10.36 24.86 -11.29
N GLN A 61 -10.61 23.99 -10.31
CA GLN A 61 -10.38 24.23 -8.89
C GLN A 61 -9.28 23.32 -8.35
N GLU A 62 -8.48 23.84 -7.43
CA GLU A 62 -7.40 23.09 -6.81
C GLU A 62 -7.85 22.35 -5.54
N TRP A 63 -7.22 21.22 -5.25
CA TRP A 63 -7.40 20.53 -3.98
C TRP A 63 -6.89 21.39 -2.83
N ILE A 64 -7.51 21.25 -1.66
CA ILE A 64 -7.12 21.91 -0.41
C ILE A 64 -6.74 20.85 0.61
N LEU A 65 -5.59 21.01 1.27
CA LEU A 65 -5.17 20.16 2.38
C LEU A 65 -5.97 20.52 3.64
N ILE A 66 -6.76 19.58 4.15
CA ILE A 66 -7.67 19.80 5.29
C ILE A 66 -7.24 19.09 6.58
N GLU A 67 -6.48 18.00 6.48
CA GLU A 67 -5.99 17.27 7.66
C GLU A 67 -4.63 16.64 7.37
N VAL A 68 -3.75 16.65 8.38
CA VAL A 68 -2.43 15.99 8.37
C VAL A 68 -2.22 15.26 9.69
N LEU A 69 -1.94 13.96 9.60
CA LEU A 69 -1.55 13.13 10.74
C LEU A 69 -0.11 12.67 10.57
N GLU A 70 0.76 13.06 11.50
CA GLU A 70 2.08 12.45 11.64
C GLU A 70 1.92 11.07 12.27
N VAL A 71 2.42 10.04 11.60
CA VAL A 71 2.24 8.64 12.01
C VAL A 71 3.55 7.86 11.86
N PRO A 72 3.81 6.91 12.77
CA PRO A 72 5.05 6.12 12.74
C PRO A 72 5.04 5.08 11.62
N ASP A 73 3.87 4.71 11.09
CA ASP A 73 3.71 3.81 9.94
C ASP A 73 2.51 4.27 9.07
N PRO A 74 2.76 5.08 8.01
CA PRO A 74 1.70 5.59 7.14
C PRO A 74 0.94 4.50 6.39
N VAL A 75 1.57 3.34 6.13
CA VAL A 75 0.90 2.20 5.49
C VAL A 75 -0.12 1.59 6.46
N HIS A 76 0.25 1.46 7.73
CA HIS A 76 -0.65 0.93 8.74
C HIS A 76 -1.79 1.89 9.07
N ALA A 77 -1.48 3.19 9.19
CA ALA A 77 -2.45 4.24 9.44
C ALA A 77 -3.51 4.32 8.32
N GLU A 78 -3.07 4.29 7.05
CA GLU A 78 -3.99 4.26 5.89
C GLU A 78 -4.88 3.01 5.91
N ALA A 79 -4.31 1.84 6.21
CA ALA A 79 -5.10 0.61 6.30
C ALA A 79 -6.15 0.67 7.42
N ALA A 80 -5.79 1.20 8.59
CA ALA A 80 -6.70 1.39 9.71
C ALA A 80 -7.82 2.38 9.38
N PHE A 81 -7.49 3.48 8.70
CA PHE A 81 -8.45 4.46 8.20
C PHE A 81 -9.53 3.79 7.35
N TRP A 82 -9.12 3.09 6.28
CA TRP A 82 -10.07 2.49 5.33
C TRP A 82 -10.89 1.37 5.95
N GLN A 83 -10.31 0.60 6.87
CA GLN A 83 -11.03 -0.42 7.62
C GLN A 83 -12.13 0.17 8.50
N ALA A 84 -11.84 1.26 9.21
CA ALA A 84 -12.79 1.88 10.14
C ALA A 84 -13.87 2.71 9.43
N ALA A 85 -13.52 3.40 8.34
CA ALA A 85 -14.47 4.15 7.52
C ALA A 85 -15.47 3.23 6.76
N HIS A 86 -15.37 1.90 6.92
CA HIS A 86 -16.13 0.89 6.17
C HIS A 86 -16.04 1.02 4.65
N TRP A 87 -15.03 1.76 4.17
CA TRP A 87 -14.69 1.91 2.76
C TRP A 87 -13.73 0.80 2.37
N HIS A 88 -14.31 -0.33 2.00
CA HIS A 88 -13.58 -1.49 1.56
C HIS A 88 -13.25 -1.42 0.06
N PRO A 89 -12.00 -1.66 -0.37
CA PRO A 89 -11.67 -1.91 -1.77
C PRO A 89 -12.15 -3.30 -2.25
N PHE A 90 -13.31 -3.79 -1.77
CA PHE A 90 -13.81 -5.11 -2.12
C PHE A 90 -14.70 -5.09 -3.38
N ARG A 91 -14.31 -5.95 -4.32
CA ARG A 91 -14.83 -6.19 -5.69
C ARG A 91 -14.33 -5.24 -6.77
N GLY A 92 -13.04 -5.32 -7.07
CA GLY A 92 -12.50 -4.97 -8.39
C GLY A 92 -12.45 -3.48 -8.72
N ARG A 93 -12.68 -2.58 -7.74
CA ARG A 93 -12.48 -1.15 -7.96
C ARG A 93 -11.00 -0.79 -7.82
N PRO A 94 -10.48 0.13 -8.67
CA PRO A 94 -9.11 0.63 -8.57
C PRO A 94 -8.90 1.31 -7.21
N LYS A 95 -7.62 1.47 -6.84
CA LYS A 95 -7.18 2.16 -5.62
C LYS A 95 -8.10 3.32 -5.28
N VAL A 96 -8.84 3.16 -4.20
CA VAL A 96 -9.84 4.11 -3.72
C VAL A 96 -9.09 5.26 -3.06
N GLU A 97 -8.49 6.13 -3.88
CA GLU A 97 -7.75 7.29 -3.39
C GLU A 97 -8.62 8.54 -3.30
N VAL A 98 -9.69 8.63 -4.11
CA VAL A 98 -10.64 9.74 -4.15
C VAL A 98 -12.04 9.19 -3.97
N VAL A 99 -12.80 9.76 -3.03
CA VAL A 99 -14.13 9.27 -2.64
C VAL A 99 -15.04 10.40 -2.20
N CYS A 100 -16.35 10.22 -2.40
CA CYS A 100 -17.36 10.97 -1.66
C CYS A 100 -17.56 10.29 -0.30
N MET A 101 -17.32 11.01 0.79
CA MET A 101 -17.36 10.50 2.16
C MET A 101 -18.09 11.50 3.06
N SER A 102 -18.91 11.00 3.99
CA SER A 102 -19.51 11.86 5.01
C SER A 102 -18.48 12.25 6.07
N ASP A 103 -18.70 13.37 6.76
CA ASP A 103 -17.83 13.85 7.84
C ASP A 103 -17.69 12.81 8.95
N GLU A 104 -18.75 12.06 9.26
CA GLU A 104 -18.72 11.00 10.27
C GLU A 104 -17.79 9.86 9.86
N ALA A 105 -17.87 9.41 8.61
CA ALA A 105 -17.00 8.35 8.10
C ALA A 105 -15.54 8.81 8.03
N LEU A 106 -15.31 10.07 7.67
CA LEU A 106 -13.98 10.69 7.65
C LEU A 106 -13.40 10.73 9.06
N GLN A 107 -14.15 11.21 10.04
CA GLN A 107 -13.70 11.31 11.42
C GLN A 107 -13.42 9.94 12.04
N VAL A 108 -14.29 8.94 11.80
CA VAL A 108 -14.07 7.56 12.25
C VAL A 108 -12.77 6.98 11.65
N GLY A 109 -12.51 7.24 10.38
CA GLY A 109 -11.26 6.84 9.73
C GLY A 109 -10.04 7.53 10.34
N LEU A 110 -10.09 8.85 10.55
CA LEU A 110 -9.00 9.63 11.15
C LEU A 110 -8.69 9.18 12.57
N ASP A 111 -9.71 8.91 13.38
CA ASP A 111 -9.55 8.42 14.75
C ASP A 111 -8.88 7.04 14.78
N ALA A 112 -9.21 6.16 13.84
CA ALA A 112 -8.58 4.86 13.70
C ALA A 112 -7.11 4.99 13.25
N ALA A 113 -6.83 5.86 12.28
CA ALA A 113 -5.47 6.14 11.82
C ALA A 113 -4.57 6.66 12.95
N ARG A 114 -5.09 7.59 13.76
CA ARG A 114 -4.38 8.16 14.92
C ARG A 114 -4.01 7.09 15.95
N LYS A 115 -4.85 6.06 16.12
CA LYS A 115 -4.65 4.96 17.07
C LYS A 115 -3.83 3.79 16.51
N ALA A 116 -3.56 3.76 15.19
CA ALA A 116 -2.99 2.60 14.51
C ALA A 116 -1.57 2.24 14.98
N GLY A 117 -0.75 3.24 15.33
CA GLY A 117 0.64 3.01 15.74
C GLY A 117 1.46 2.29 14.66
N VAL A 118 2.36 1.41 15.07
CA VAL A 118 3.23 0.63 14.15
C VAL A 118 2.59 -0.73 13.86
N ARG A 119 2.61 -1.17 12.60
CA ARG A 119 2.08 -2.49 12.24
C ARG A 119 2.79 -3.61 13.01
N PRO A 120 2.06 -4.63 13.48
CA PRO A 120 2.68 -5.78 14.12
C PRO A 120 3.64 -6.49 13.15
N LYS A 121 4.75 -7.01 13.68
CA LYS A 121 5.68 -7.80 12.89
C LYS A 121 4.93 -8.99 12.26
N PRO A 122 5.24 -9.36 11.00
CA PRO A 122 4.71 -10.58 10.42
C PRO A 122 4.99 -11.74 11.36
N LYS A 123 3.99 -12.61 11.59
CA LYS A 123 4.20 -13.83 12.36
C LYS A 123 5.34 -14.62 11.71
N PRO A 124 6.27 -15.18 12.49
CA PRO A 124 7.27 -16.09 11.95
C PRO A 124 6.59 -17.17 11.13
N GLN A 125 7.16 -17.49 9.97
CA GLN A 125 6.65 -18.63 9.21
C GLN A 125 6.93 -19.91 10.00
N PRO A 126 6.03 -20.90 10.00
CA PRO A 126 6.26 -22.15 10.71
C PRO A 126 7.49 -22.90 10.18
N ASP A 127 8.20 -23.62 11.07
CA ASP A 127 9.43 -24.36 10.73
C ASP A 127 9.27 -25.32 9.54
N HIS A 128 8.07 -25.91 9.37
CA HIS A 128 7.81 -26.82 8.25
C HIS A 128 7.98 -26.14 6.88
N VAL A 129 7.73 -24.84 6.77
CA VAL A 129 7.95 -24.07 5.52
C VAL A 129 9.43 -24.03 5.18
N HIS A 130 10.30 -23.84 6.17
CA HIS A 130 11.75 -23.89 5.99
C HIS A 130 12.24 -25.31 5.66
N ALA A 131 11.68 -26.33 6.33
CA ALA A 131 11.98 -27.73 6.04
C ALA A 131 11.58 -28.13 4.61
N TYR A 132 10.42 -27.67 4.12
CA TYR A 132 9.97 -27.94 2.76
C TYR A 132 10.79 -27.19 1.72
N ASN A 133 11.20 -25.95 2.00
CA ASN A 133 12.15 -25.21 1.18
C ASN A 133 13.48 -25.94 1.06
N ALA A 134 14.06 -26.39 2.17
CA ALA A 134 15.32 -27.13 2.17
C ALA A 134 15.20 -28.44 1.38
N TRP A 135 14.11 -29.19 1.61
CA TRP A 135 13.81 -30.42 0.87
C TRP A 135 13.68 -30.17 -0.64
N MET A 136 12.95 -29.14 -1.05
CA MET A 136 12.74 -28.81 -2.47
C MET A 136 14.04 -28.34 -3.11
N LYS A 137 14.80 -27.45 -2.45
CA LYS A 137 16.12 -27.01 -2.94
C LYS A 137 17.07 -28.19 -3.15
N LYS A 138 17.12 -29.14 -2.21
CA LYS A 138 17.93 -30.37 -2.36
C LYS A 138 17.53 -31.19 -3.59
N ARG A 139 16.23 -31.29 -3.90
CA ARG A 139 15.73 -32.00 -5.09
C ARG A 139 16.09 -31.31 -6.41
N LEU A 140 16.22 -29.98 -6.41
CA LEU A 140 16.47 -29.18 -7.60
C LEU A 140 17.97 -29.05 -7.94
N VAL A 141 18.87 -29.43 -7.03
CA VAL A 141 20.32 -29.43 -7.28
C VAL A 141 20.64 -30.17 -8.57
N GLY A 142 21.41 -29.53 -9.45
CA GLY A 142 21.84 -30.09 -10.74
C GLY A 142 20.79 -30.09 -11.85
N ARG A 143 19.60 -29.52 -11.63
CA ARG A 143 18.50 -29.52 -12.63
C ARG A 143 18.37 -28.22 -13.42
N GLY A 144 19.19 -27.21 -13.14
CA GLY A 144 19.06 -25.89 -13.78
C GLY A 144 17.76 -25.16 -13.45
N ILE A 145 17.10 -25.55 -12.35
CA ILE A 145 15.83 -25.01 -11.87
C ILE A 145 16.04 -24.49 -10.45
N VAL A 146 15.51 -23.31 -10.14
CA VAL A 146 15.51 -22.73 -8.81
C VAL A 146 14.09 -22.52 -8.31
N LEU A 147 13.90 -22.73 -7.00
CA LEU A 147 12.65 -22.42 -6.32
C LEU A 147 12.52 -20.91 -6.14
N VAL A 148 11.38 -20.35 -6.58
CA VAL A 148 11.01 -18.94 -6.41
C VAL A 148 10.00 -18.84 -5.26
N GLY A 149 10.43 -18.30 -4.13
CA GLY A 149 9.59 -18.12 -2.93
C GLY A 149 9.62 -19.29 -1.95
N HIS A 150 8.53 -19.46 -1.19
CA HIS A 150 8.42 -20.45 -0.12
C HIS A 150 7.43 -21.57 -0.49
N VAL A 151 7.85 -22.81 -0.23
CA VAL A 151 7.04 -24.03 -0.35
C VAL A 151 6.20 -24.19 0.91
N ARG A 152 4.89 -24.01 0.78
CA ARG A 152 3.93 -24.14 1.89
C ARG A 152 3.68 -25.60 2.28
N SER A 153 3.80 -26.53 1.34
CA SER A 153 3.69 -27.98 1.57
C SER A 153 4.47 -28.76 0.52
N LYS A 154 4.92 -29.99 0.83
CA LYS A 154 5.65 -30.85 -0.13
C LYS A 154 4.87 -31.15 -1.42
N PHE A 155 3.54 -31.08 -1.36
CA PHE A 155 2.61 -31.39 -2.45
C PHE A 155 1.91 -30.14 -3.02
N GLY A 156 2.24 -28.96 -2.50
CA GLY A 156 1.63 -27.71 -2.91
C GLY A 156 2.24 -27.14 -4.19
N LYS A 157 1.49 -26.27 -4.86
CA LYS A 157 2.01 -25.50 -5.99
C LYS A 157 3.14 -24.58 -5.52
N ALA A 158 4.24 -24.55 -6.25
CA ALA A 158 5.40 -23.72 -5.96
C ALA A 158 5.90 -23.10 -7.26
N ASN A 159 6.43 -21.88 -7.20
CA ASN A 159 6.94 -21.24 -8.39
C ASN A 159 8.39 -21.64 -8.61
N PHE A 160 8.76 -21.90 -9.86
CA PHE A 160 10.10 -22.28 -10.27
C PHE A 160 10.60 -21.37 -11.37
N ARG A 161 11.91 -21.22 -11.48
CA ARG A 161 12.58 -20.52 -12.57
C ARG A 161 13.67 -21.40 -13.15
N CYS A 162 13.80 -21.49 -14.47
CA CYS A 162 14.93 -22.16 -15.11
C CYS A 162 16.08 -21.20 -15.40
N SER A 163 17.22 -21.74 -15.83
CA SER A 163 18.39 -20.98 -16.30
C SER A 163 18.09 -20.02 -17.46
N ASN A 164 17.09 -20.32 -18.29
CA ASN A 164 16.65 -19.47 -19.39
C ASN A 164 15.70 -18.34 -18.96
N GLY A 165 15.41 -18.21 -17.65
CA GLY A 165 14.58 -17.15 -17.09
C GLY A 165 13.08 -17.39 -17.14
N HIS A 166 12.59 -18.51 -17.71
CA HIS A 166 11.18 -18.86 -17.68
C HIS A 166 10.72 -19.14 -16.25
N GLU A 167 9.55 -18.62 -15.88
CA GLU A 167 8.92 -18.87 -14.59
C GLU A 167 7.60 -19.63 -14.78
N TRP A 168 7.38 -20.65 -13.96
CA TRP A 168 6.13 -21.41 -13.96
C TRP A 168 5.77 -21.87 -12.56
N ARG A 169 4.54 -22.38 -12.42
CA ARG A 169 3.94 -22.80 -11.16
C ARG A 169 3.55 -24.28 -11.18
#